data_AF-A0A7R9K3R6-F1
#
_entry.id   AF-A0A7R9K3R6-F1
#
_cell.length_a   1.000
_cell.length_b   1.000
_cell.length_c   1.000
_cell.angle_alpha   90.00
_cell.angle_beta   90.00
_cell.angle_gamma   90.00
#
_symmetry.space_group_name_H-M   'P 1'
#
loop_
_entity.id
_entity.type
_entity.pdbx_description
1 polymer ?
#
loop_
_entity_poly.entity_id
_entity_poly.type
_entity_poly.pdbx_seq_one_letter_code
_entity_poly.pdbx_strand_id
1 'polypeptide(L)'
;MADKIKKFFQKKKADAKFKMAGPGYKLNAAVPQPQVEASSTTKVTPRGPLSDEAKQAAAAALARLGGQKQDTVAFNTSLAAIQAQVRRELEAEKKESSIEEVPKSGVDSSAGDDENLSPFLAVNGVYFKCPLIGPEVLPKDEWHKKIREFLYEQLTEERGLTAVLIIHTCNKNREKLANALVVLSSTAEDREIEVRISVEQCVETLCKYLENILHNPGEEKYHRIRQSNRVFQERVAPLEGTQDLLQAAGFQAEDDYLVFSEERLQTPDTLQILCDALRSAEPITLELDHNLQVLLPSQAASRRELPPVFYNLTPEEIKREQQNRSEILEKSLMLRTKAMREKEELREMRKYRYALIRVRFPDGILLQGTFSVYEKFEAVASFLRETLVEEDRSFVLTTPTGHRLGPEEDSQTLVDLRLVPASVLIFSWDPPLVSADKQQLYLKPEVMILVQNL
;
A
#
# COMPACT_ATOMS: atom_id res chain seq x y z
N MET A 1 -49.66 7.51 1.71
CA MET A 1 -49.64 8.91 2.20
C MET A 1 -48.25 9.56 2.10
N ALA A 2 -47.16 8.82 2.29
CA ALA A 2 -45.79 9.35 2.28
C ALA A 2 -45.34 10.00 0.95
N ASP A 3 -45.76 9.48 -0.21
CA ASP A 3 -45.32 10.03 -1.51
C ASP A 3 -45.94 11.38 -1.85
N LYS A 4 -47.16 11.64 -1.37
CA LYS A 4 -47.80 12.96 -1.51
C LYS A 4 -47.05 14.01 -0.68
N ILE A 5 -46.56 13.63 0.50
CA ILE A 5 -45.78 14.48 1.39
C ILE A 5 -44.38 14.76 0.79
N LYS A 6 -43.69 13.74 0.24
CA LYS A 6 -42.41 13.94 -0.46
C LYS A 6 -42.55 14.88 -1.67
N LYS A 7 -43.59 14.72 -2.49
CA LYS A 7 -43.86 15.62 -3.63
C LYS A 7 -44.19 17.04 -3.18
N PHE A 8 -44.88 17.20 -2.05
CA PHE A 8 -45.16 18.51 -1.45
C PHE A 8 -43.87 19.23 -1.03
N PHE A 9 -42.95 18.55 -0.35
CA PHE A 9 -41.67 19.15 0.06
C PHE A 9 -40.73 19.45 -1.10
N GLN A 10 -40.71 18.60 -2.14
CA GLN A 10 -39.93 18.87 -3.35
C GLN A 10 -40.45 20.10 -4.10
N LYS A 11 -41.78 20.24 -4.23
CA LYS A 11 -42.40 21.42 -4.86
C LYS A 11 -42.11 22.69 -4.07
N LYS A 12 -42.17 22.64 -2.73
CA LYS A 12 -41.84 23.77 -1.86
C LYS A 12 -40.36 24.19 -1.94
N LYS A 13 -39.46 23.22 -2.12
CA LYS A 13 -38.02 23.47 -2.34
C LYS A 13 -37.74 24.14 -3.69
N ALA A 14 -38.48 23.75 -4.73
CA ALA A 14 -38.38 24.36 -6.06
C ALA A 14 -38.90 25.81 -6.06
N ASP A 15 -40.05 26.07 -5.44
CA ASP A 15 -40.62 27.42 -5.32
C ASP A 15 -39.73 28.37 -4.49
N ALA A 16 -39.08 27.87 -3.44
CA ALA A 16 -38.12 28.66 -2.66
C ALA A 16 -36.88 29.06 -3.51
N LYS A 17 -36.39 28.15 -4.36
CA LYS A 17 -35.30 28.45 -5.29
C LYS A 17 -35.71 29.44 -6.37
N PHE A 18 -36.95 29.35 -6.87
CA PHE A 18 -37.47 30.31 -7.85
C PHE A 18 -37.68 31.70 -7.26
N LYS A 19 -38.12 31.80 -6.00
CA LYS A 19 -38.23 33.09 -5.29
C LYS A 19 -36.89 33.74 -4.97
N MET A 20 -35.83 32.96 -4.74
CA MET A 20 -34.47 33.50 -4.53
C MET A 20 -33.77 33.89 -5.84
N ALA A 21 -34.25 33.45 -7.00
CA ALA A 21 -33.61 33.70 -8.29
C ALA A 21 -33.84 35.12 -8.86
N GLY A 22 -34.52 36.00 -8.11
CA GLY A 22 -34.79 37.38 -8.54
C GLY A 22 -35.87 37.49 -9.64
N PRO A 23 -36.39 38.70 -9.92
CA PRO A 23 -37.44 38.89 -10.91
C PRO A 23 -36.92 38.61 -12.33
N GLY A 24 -37.45 37.57 -12.97
CA GLY A 24 -37.05 37.16 -14.31
C GLY A 24 -37.47 38.15 -15.40
N TYR A 25 -36.55 38.43 -16.33
CA TYR A 25 -36.78 39.29 -17.49
C TYR A 25 -37.19 38.45 -18.71
N LYS A 26 -38.22 38.89 -19.46
CA LYS A 26 -38.61 38.27 -20.74
C LYS A 26 -37.91 38.99 -21.89
N LEU A 27 -37.37 38.22 -22.85
CA LEU A 27 -36.51 38.69 -23.95
C LEU A 27 -37.15 39.66 -24.97
N ASN A 28 -38.41 40.08 -24.80
CA ASN A 28 -39.09 41.03 -25.70
C ASN A 28 -39.78 42.22 -25.00
N ALA A 29 -39.40 42.56 -23.76
CA ALA A 29 -39.94 43.75 -23.09
C ALA A 29 -38.97 44.93 -23.19
N ALA A 30 -39.45 46.07 -23.73
CA ALA A 30 -38.72 47.32 -23.78
C ALA A 30 -38.48 47.87 -22.35
N VAL A 31 -37.25 48.35 -22.12
CA VAL A 31 -36.76 48.87 -20.84
C VAL A 31 -37.42 50.23 -20.54
N PRO A 32 -38.08 50.43 -19.38
CA PRO A 32 -38.40 51.77 -18.89
C PRO A 32 -37.19 52.35 -18.14
N GLN A 33 -36.83 53.59 -18.45
CA GLN A 33 -35.80 54.36 -17.75
C GLN A 33 -36.25 54.68 -16.31
N PRO A 34 -35.38 54.59 -15.29
CA PRO A 34 -35.67 55.13 -13.97
C PRO A 34 -35.38 56.63 -13.93
N GLN A 35 -36.36 57.39 -13.45
CA GLN A 35 -36.19 58.75 -12.96
C GLN A 35 -35.26 58.76 -11.75
N VAL A 36 -34.32 59.71 -11.72
CA VAL A 36 -33.50 59.99 -10.54
C VAL A 36 -33.77 61.43 -10.12
N GLU A 37 -34.23 61.57 -8.88
CA GLU A 37 -34.50 62.82 -8.20
C GLU A 37 -33.22 63.61 -7.94
N ALA A 38 -33.35 64.93 -8.00
CA ALA A 38 -32.26 65.89 -7.90
C ALA A 38 -31.79 66.10 -6.45
N SER A 39 -30.47 66.25 -6.26
CA SER A 39 -29.95 67.06 -5.15
C SER A 39 -28.63 67.78 -5.47
N SER A 40 -28.70 69.09 -5.26
CA SER A 40 -27.67 70.11 -4.95
C SER A 40 -26.37 70.22 -5.75
N THR A 41 -26.33 71.30 -6.52
CA THR A 41 -25.21 72.01 -7.13
C THR A 41 -24.10 72.46 -6.16
N THR A 42 -22.84 72.29 -6.57
CA THR A 42 -21.76 73.26 -6.31
C THR A 42 -21.00 73.55 -7.60
N LYS A 43 -20.85 74.84 -7.93
CA LYS A 43 -20.19 75.35 -9.14
C LYS A 43 -18.67 75.31 -8.97
N VAL A 44 -17.94 74.83 -9.99
CA VAL A 44 -16.49 75.04 -10.10
C VAL A 44 -16.18 75.61 -11.49
N THR A 45 -15.45 76.73 -11.49
CA THR A 45 -14.99 77.50 -12.66
C THR A 45 -14.00 76.72 -13.53
N PRO A 46 -13.96 76.94 -14.87
CA PRO A 46 -13.04 76.22 -15.75
C PRO A 46 -11.63 76.80 -15.63
N ARG A 47 -10.61 75.93 -15.49
CA ARG A 47 -9.18 76.30 -15.50
C ARG A 47 -8.63 76.29 -16.93
N GLY A 48 -7.75 77.25 -17.23
CA GLY A 48 -7.08 77.43 -18.52
C GLY A 48 -6.11 76.30 -18.90
N PRO A 49 -5.52 76.34 -20.11
CA PRO A 49 -4.78 75.23 -20.68
C PRO A 49 -3.51 74.88 -19.87
N LEU A 50 -3.24 73.58 -19.77
CA LEU A 50 -2.15 72.97 -19.00
C LEU A 50 -0.77 73.44 -19.50
N SER A 51 0.14 73.73 -18.56
CA SER A 51 1.54 74.10 -18.86
C SER A 51 2.30 72.94 -19.50
N ASP A 52 3.40 73.23 -20.20
CA ASP A 52 4.13 72.22 -20.97
C ASP A 52 4.78 71.13 -20.10
N GLU A 53 5.13 71.46 -18.85
CA GLU A 53 5.54 70.45 -17.85
C GLU A 53 4.40 69.52 -17.46
N ALA A 54 3.16 70.03 -17.37
CA ALA A 54 1.99 69.19 -17.11
C ALA A 54 1.64 68.31 -18.32
N LYS A 55 1.90 68.76 -19.56
CA LYS A 55 1.77 67.93 -20.76
C LYS A 55 2.84 66.84 -20.83
N GLN A 56 4.08 67.14 -20.45
CA GLN A 56 5.16 66.17 -20.45
C GLN A 56 4.98 65.13 -19.32
N ALA A 57 4.50 65.56 -18.15
CA ALA A 57 4.10 64.65 -17.08
C ALA A 57 2.87 63.80 -17.46
N ALA A 58 1.90 64.37 -18.19
CA ALA A 58 0.76 63.62 -18.72
C ALA A 58 1.18 62.59 -19.78
N ALA A 59 2.13 62.92 -20.66
CA ALA A 59 2.69 62.00 -21.64
C ALA A 59 3.47 60.85 -20.97
N ALA A 60 4.26 61.15 -19.93
CA ALA A 60 4.94 60.14 -19.14
C ALA A 60 3.97 59.25 -18.32
N ALA A 61 2.87 59.83 -17.83
CA ALA A 61 1.80 59.08 -17.15
C ALA A 61 1.02 58.18 -18.12
N LEU A 62 0.75 58.63 -19.35
CA LEU A 62 0.13 57.80 -20.40
C LEU A 62 1.05 56.66 -20.86
N ALA A 63 2.36 56.89 -20.92
CA ALA A 63 3.34 55.82 -21.20
C ALA A 63 3.38 54.75 -20.10
N ARG A 64 3.02 55.12 -18.86
CA ARG A 64 2.83 54.17 -17.75
C ARG A 64 1.44 53.52 -17.75
N LEU A 65 0.38 54.25 -18.11
CA LEU A 65 -0.99 53.74 -18.21
C LEU A 65 -1.23 52.84 -19.44
N GLY A 66 -0.39 52.95 -20.49
CA GLY A 66 -0.35 52.01 -21.61
C GLY A 66 0.05 50.58 -21.23
N GLY A 67 0.54 50.39 -19.99
CA GLY A 67 0.83 49.08 -19.40
C GLY A 67 -0.18 48.59 -18.36
N GLN A 68 -1.13 49.40 -17.88
CA GLN A 68 -2.09 48.99 -16.86
C GLN A 68 -3.33 49.90 -16.85
N LYS A 69 -4.39 49.49 -17.56
CA LYS A 69 -5.76 49.85 -17.18
C LYS A 69 -6.14 49.01 -15.97
N GLN A 70 -6.14 49.63 -14.79
CA GLN A 70 -6.99 49.18 -13.69
C GLN A 70 -8.40 49.69 -13.96
N ASP A 71 -9.18 48.90 -14.70
CA ASP A 71 -10.60 48.82 -14.40
C ASP A 71 -10.70 48.18 -13.00
N THR A 72 -11.61 48.65 -12.17
CA THR A 72 -11.93 48.02 -10.88
C THR A 72 -12.53 46.65 -11.14
N VAL A 73 -11.68 45.66 -11.38
CA VAL A 73 -12.06 44.28 -11.66
C VAL A 73 -12.17 43.56 -10.33
N ALA A 74 -13.40 43.14 -10.03
CA ALA A 74 -13.69 42.21 -8.95
C ALA A 74 -12.66 41.07 -8.92
N PHE A 75 -12.16 40.77 -7.72
CA PHE A 75 -11.31 39.65 -7.37
C PHE A 75 -11.77 38.35 -8.08
N ASN A 76 -11.24 38.13 -9.28
CA ASN A 76 -11.41 36.96 -10.13
C ASN A 76 -10.12 36.81 -10.94
N THR A 77 -8.99 36.69 -10.24
CA THR A 77 -7.84 35.96 -10.77
C THR A 77 -8.29 34.51 -10.94
N SER A 78 -9.01 34.25 -12.03
CA SER A 78 -9.54 32.93 -12.32
C SER A 78 -8.38 31.96 -12.42
N LEU A 79 -8.58 30.74 -11.94
CA LEU A 79 -7.64 29.62 -12.01
C LEU A 79 -6.98 29.51 -13.41
N ALA A 80 -7.70 29.89 -14.47
CA ALA A 80 -7.22 29.94 -15.85
C ALA A 80 -6.08 30.95 -16.10
N ALA A 81 -6.09 32.11 -15.45
CA ALA A 81 -5.02 33.10 -15.58
C ALA A 81 -3.72 32.62 -14.89
N ILE A 82 -3.85 31.96 -13.73
CA ILE A 82 -2.73 31.35 -13.01
C ILE A 82 -2.18 30.16 -13.83
N GLN A 83 -3.07 29.33 -14.40
CA GLN A 83 -2.69 28.22 -15.29
C GLN A 83 -1.95 28.68 -16.55
N ALA A 84 -2.40 29.76 -17.18
CA ALA A 84 -1.77 30.28 -18.39
C ALA A 84 -0.36 30.84 -18.10
N GLN A 85 -0.16 31.46 -16.93
CA GLN A 85 1.14 31.99 -16.53
C GLN A 85 2.12 30.86 -16.19
N VAL A 86 1.70 29.86 -15.40
CA VAL A 86 2.53 28.71 -15.03
C VAL A 86 2.91 27.85 -16.24
N ARG A 87 1.98 27.63 -17.18
CA ARG A 87 2.28 26.90 -18.44
C ARG A 87 3.35 27.63 -19.27
N ARG A 88 3.28 28.97 -19.32
CA ARG A 88 4.24 29.80 -20.07
C ARG A 88 5.64 29.76 -19.46
N GLU A 89 5.75 29.70 -18.13
CA GLU A 89 7.03 29.55 -17.42
C GLU A 89 7.65 28.16 -17.67
N LEU A 90 6.85 27.09 -17.60
CA LEU A 90 7.33 25.72 -17.90
C LEU A 90 7.77 25.54 -19.36
N GLU A 91 7.07 26.15 -20.31
CA GLU A 91 7.45 26.13 -21.73
C GLU A 91 8.74 26.93 -22.00
N ALA A 92 9.00 27.99 -21.23
CA ALA A 92 10.23 28.76 -21.31
C ALA A 92 11.43 27.95 -20.75
N GLU A 93 11.29 27.31 -19.59
CA GLU A 93 12.34 26.46 -19.00
C GLU A 93 12.63 25.21 -19.88
N LYS A 94 11.62 24.63 -20.53
CA LYS A 94 11.80 23.55 -21.52
C LYS A 94 12.55 24.01 -22.78
N LYS A 95 12.39 25.27 -23.20
CA LYS A 95 13.11 25.84 -24.35
C LYS A 95 14.54 26.20 -24.02
N GLU A 96 14.81 26.62 -22.79
CA GLU A 96 16.17 26.90 -22.33
C GLU A 96 16.98 25.60 -22.13
N SER A 97 16.34 24.51 -21.69
CA SER A 97 17.01 23.20 -21.53
C SER A 97 17.23 22.43 -22.84
N SER A 98 16.55 22.80 -23.94
CA SER A 98 16.70 22.13 -25.24
C SER A 98 17.92 22.59 -26.07
N ILE A 99 18.70 23.54 -25.57
CA ILE A 99 19.85 24.14 -26.29
C ILE A 99 21.18 23.44 -25.93
N GLU A 100 21.23 22.62 -24.88
CA GLU A 100 22.41 21.82 -24.50
C GLU A 100 22.19 20.32 -24.77
N GLU A 101 22.21 19.89 -26.05
CA GLU A 101 22.31 18.47 -26.43
C GLU A 101 23.76 18.12 -26.81
N VAL A 102 24.43 17.34 -25.95
CA VAL A 102 25.67 16.60 -26.24
C VAL A 102 25.30 15.20 -26.75
N PRO A 103 25.97 14.63 -27.77
CA PRO A 103 25.45 13.47 -28.51
C PRO A 103 25.52 12.16 -27.70
N LYS A 104 24.49 11.34 -27.88
CA LYS A 104 24.32 9.99 -27.31
C LYS A 104 25.27 8.98 -27.97
N SER A 105 26.03 8.24 -27.16
CA SER A 105 26.52 6.90 -27.49
C SER A 105 25.71 5.87 -26.69
N GLY A 106 25.07 4.94 -27.40
CA GLY A 106 24.18 3.94 -26.82
C GLY A 106 24.91 2.83 -26.07
N VAL A 107 24.23 2.29 -25.07
CA VAL A 107 24.43 0.93 -24.55
C VAL A 107 23.03 0.39 -24.23
N ASP A 108 22.66 -0.67 -24.95
CA ASP A 108 21.59 -1.60 -24.58
C ASP A 108 21.93 -2.25 -23.23
N SER A 109 20.95 -2.41 -22.34
CA SER A 109 21.04 -3.40 -21.28
C SER A 109 19.67 -3.98 -21.00
N SER A 110 19.55 -5.23 -21.46
CA SER A 110 18.55 -6.21 -21.17
C SER A 110 18.41 -6.49 -19.67
N ALA A 111 17.27 -7.09 -19.35
CA ALA A 111 16.89 -7.64 -18.06
C ALA A 111 17.96 -8.52 -17.39
N GLY A 112 17.96 -8.45 -16.06
CA GLY A 112 18.50 -9.45 -15.15
C GLY A 112 19.93 -9.19 -14.73
N ASP A 113 20.11 -8.56 -13.57
CA ASP A 113 21.27 -8.81 -12.71
C ASP A 113 20.90 -8.42 -11.27
N ASP A 114 21.16 -9.35 -10.35
CA ASP A 114 21.12 -9.15 -8.91
C ASP A 114 21.96 -7.94 -8.54
N GLU A 115 21.31 -6.81 -8.24
CA GLU A 115 22.00 -5.68 -7.63
C GLU A 115 22.51 -6.13 -6.27
N ASN A 116 23.83 -6.29 -6.16
CA ASN A 116 24.55 -6.31 -4.91
C ASN A 116 24.12 -5.10 -4.07
N LEU A 117 23.16 -5.36 -3.18
CA LEU A 117 22.64 -4.42 -2.20
C LEU A 117 23.81 -3.77 -1.47
N SER A 118 23.88 -2.45 -1.50
CA SER A 118 24.90 -1.67 -0.77
C SER A 118 25.09 -2.20 0.66
N PRO A 119 26.32 -2.46 1.12
CA PRO A 119 26.58 -2.96 2.48
C PRO A 119 26.15 -1.96 3.58
N PHE A 120 25.69 -0.76 3.20
CA PHE A 120 25.23 0.30 4.09
C PHE A 120 23.70 0.36 4.25
N LEU A 121 22.91 -0.48 3.57
CA LEU A 121 21.45 -0.48 3.74
C LEU A 121 21.05 -0.81 5.18
N ALA A 122 20.00 -0.16 5.72
CA ALA A 122 19.49 -0.30 7.10
C ALA A 122 19.09 -1.73 7.51
N VAL A 123 18.77 -2.58 6.53
CA VAL A 123 18.43 -4.00 6.69
C VAL A 123 18.92 -4.73 5.43
N ASN A 124 19.60 -5.86 5.60
CA ASN A 124 20.16 -6.64 4.48
C ASN A 124 19.11 -7.55 3.79
N GLY A 125 17.87 -7.57 4.28
CA GLY A 125 16.79 -8.41 3.75
C GLY A 125 15.64 -8.59 4.76
N VAL A 126 14.50 -9.09 4.29
CA VAL A 126 13.38 -9.50 5.16
C VAL A 126 13.42 -11.02 5.28
N TYR A 127 13.55 -11.51 6.51
CA TYR A 127 13.67 -12.94 6.78
C TYR A 127 12.43 -13.46 7.51
N PHE A 128 12.24 -14.76 7.43
CA PHE A 128 11.12 -15.46 8.01
C PHE A 128 11.63 -16.68 8.79
N LYS A 129 10.80 -17.16 9.71
CA LYS A 129 11.00 -18.40 10.45
C LYS A 129 9.74 -19.26 10.35
N CYS A 130 9.92 -20.58 10.42
CA CYS A 130 8.81 -21.54 10.43
C CYS A 130 9.04 -22.56 11.54
N PRO A 131 8.38 -22.41 12.71
CA PRO A 131 8.57 -23.31 13.85
C PRO A 131 8.32 -24.79 13.54
N LEU A 132 7.50 -25.09 12.52
CA LEU A 132 7.08 -26.45 12.15
C LEU A 132 8.13 -27.22 11.32
N ILE A 133 9.08 -26.53 10.69
CA ILE A 133 10.03 -27.16 9.75
C ILE A 133 11.47 -27.04 10.27
N GLY A 134 11.83 -25.89 10.84
CA GLY A 134 13.16 -25.72 11.41
C GLY A 134 13.42 -24.34 12.05
N PRO A 135 14.49 -24.23 12.85
CA PRO A 135 14.85 -22.99 13.55
C PRO A 135 15.59 -21.97 12.67
N GLU A 136 15.77 -22.26 11.38
CA GLU A 136 16.54 -21.42 10.47
C GLU A 136 15.81 -20.11 10.13
N VAL A 137 16.58 -19.06 9.80
CA VAL A 137 16.06 -17.76 9.40
C VAL A 137 16.48 -17.50 7.96
N LEU A 138 15.51 -17.46 7.06
CA LEU A 138 15.73 -17.46 5.61
C LEU A 138 14.78 -16.49 4.90
N PRO A 139 15.12 -16.00 3.69
CA PRO A 139 14.20 -15.21 2.90
C PRO A 139 12.98 -16.03 2.48
N LYS A 140 11.87 -15.34 2.20
CA LYS A 140 10.57 -15.96 1.91
C LYS A 140 10.66 -17.03 0.81
N ASP A 141 11.41 -16.76 -0.25
CA ASP A 141 11.49 -17.62 -1.43
C ASP A 141 12.26 -18.92 -1.17
N GLU A 142 13.28 -18.88 -0.31
CA GLU A 142 14.00 -20.08 0.13
C GLU A 142 13.13 -20.93 1.05
N TRP A 143 12.37 -20.30 1.95
CA TRP A 143 11.39 -20.99 2.77
C TRP A 143 10.31 -21.70 1.94
N HIS A 144 9.82 -21.08 0.85
CA HIS A 144 8.88 -21.76 -0.03
C HIS A 144 9.45 -23.02 -0.68
N LYS A 145 10.74 -23.00 -1.06
CA LYS A 145 11.43 -24.18 -1.60
C LYS A 145 11.58 -25.25 -0.52
N LYS A 146 12.04 -24.87 0.68
CA LYS A 146 12.19 -25.80 1.81
C LYS A 146 10.86 -26.40 2.27
N ILE A 147 9.79 -25.60 2.38
CA ILE A 147 8.44 -26.10 2.69
C ILE A 147 8.01 -27.12 1.64
N ARG A 148 8.18 -26.78 0.35
CA ARG A 148 7.84 -27.70 -0.74
C ARG A 148 8.63 -29.00 -0.64
N GLU A 149 9.95 -28.92 -0.50
CA GLU A 149 10.83 -30.09 -0.39
C GLU A 149 10.45 -30.96 0.81
N PHE A 150 10.26 -30.36 1.98
CA PHE A 150 9.83 -31.03 3.20
C PHE A 150 8.48 -31.75 3.00
N LEU A 151 7.49 -31.07 2.43
CA LEU A 151 6.18 -31.69 2.16
C LEU A 151 6.30 -32.83 1.12
N TYR A 152 7.14 -32.70 0.10
CA TYR A 152 7.32 -33.79 -0.87
C TYR A 152 8.12 -34.98 -0.33
N GLU A 153 9.02 -34.76 0.62
CA GLU A 153 9.71 -35.83 1.35
C GLU A 153 8.72 -36.60 2.24
N GLN A 154 7.88 -35.87 2.99
CA GLN A 154 6.82 -36.43 3.84
C GLN A 154 5.70 -37.13 3.06
N LEU A 155 5.52 -36.80 1.77
CA LEU A 155 4.54 -37.45 0.89
C LEU A 155 4.80 -38.95 0.74
N THR A 156 6.05 -39.40 0.95
CA THR A 156 6.42 -40.82 0.87
C THR A 156 5.88 -41.65 2.04
N GLU A 157 5.65 -41.02 3.19
CA GLU A 157 5.11 -41.67 4.40
C GLU A 157 3.59 -41.53 4.45
N GLU A 158 3.08 -40.30 4.44
CA GLU A 158 1.66 -39.97 4.65
C GLU A 158 1.10 -39.23 3.44
N ARG A 159 0.89 -39.97 2.35
CA ARG A 159 0.54 -39.40 1.04
C ARG A 159 -0.73 -38.55 1.06
N GLY A 160 -1.75 -38.99 1.80
CA GLY A 160 -3.06 -38.34 1.84
C GLY A 160 -3.03 -36.99 2.54
N LEU A 161 -2.64 -36.98 3.83
CA LEU A 161 -2.60 -35.77 4.64
C LEU A 161 -1.60 -34.75 4.12
N THR A 162 -0.43 -35.23 3.67
CA THR A 162 0.60 -34.34 3.13
C THR A 162 0.15 -33.68 1.82
N ALA A 163 -0.58 -34.40 0.96
CA ALA A 163 -1.16 -33.80 -0.25
C ALA A 163 -2.18 -32.71 0.08
N VAL A 164 -2.98 -32.86 1.15
CA VAL A 164 -3.88 -31.80 1.65
C VAL A 164 -3.08 -30.54 2.03
N LEU A 165 -1.98 -30.70 2.78
CA LEU A 165 -1.11 -29.59 3.15
C LEU A 165 -0.46 -28.90 1.94
N ILE A 166 -0.04 -29.67 0.93
CA ILE A 166 0.50 -29.13 -0.33
C ILE A 166 -0.54 -28.28 -1.05
N ILE A 167 -1.79 -28.74 -1.12
CA ILE A 167 -2.90 -28.01 -1.76
C ILE A 167 -3.11 -26.64 -1.09
N HIS A 168 -3.09 -26.59 0.24
CA HIS A 168 -3.28 -25.34 0.98
C HIS A 168 -2.04 -24.43 0.96
N THR A 169 -0.83 -24.98 0.90
CA THR A 169 0.41 -24.23 1.18
C THR A 169 1.20 -23.84 -0.08
N CYS A 170 1.27 -24.72 -1.09
CA CYS A 170 2.21 -24.59 -2.22
C CYS A 170 1.64 -23.92 -3.48
N ASN A 171 0.35 -23.63 -3.50
CA ASN A 171 -0.36 -23.14 -4.69
C ASN A 171 -0.24 -21.62 -4.93
N LYS A 172 1.00 -21.10 -5.00
CA LYS A 172 1.27 -19.65 -5.18
C LYS A 172 1.43 -19.24 -6.65
N ASN A 173 1.36 -20.20 -7.58
CA ASN A 173 1.91 -20.02 -8.92
C ASN A 173 0.87 -19.55 -9.95
N ARG A 174 1.09 -18.35 -10.49
CA ARG A 174 0.17 -17.57 -11.33
C ARG A 174 0.02 -18.09 -12.77
N GLU A 175 1.05 -18.69 -13.36
CA GLU A 175 1.06 -19.04 -14.79
C GLU A 175 0.15 -20.22 -15.14
N LYS A 176 -0.04 -21.17 -14.22
CA LYS A 176 -0.95 -22.32 -14.41
C LYS A 176 -2.42 -21.97 -14.14
N LEU A 177 -2.68 -20.97 -13.29
CA LEU A 177 -4.01 -20.47 -12.93
C LEU A 177 -4.56 -19.42 -13.92
N ALA A 178 -3.70 -18.80 -14.73
CA ALA A 178 -4.05 -17.75 -15.68
C ALA A 178 -5.04 -18.19 -16.78
N ASN A 179 -5.16 -19.50 -17.05
CA ASN A 179 -6.12 -20.02 -18.03
C ASN A 179 -7.57 -20.09 -17.50
N ALA A 180 -7.78 -19.95 -16.19
CA ALA A 180 -9.11 -20.03 -15.57
C ALA A 180 -9.72 -18.64 -15.27
N LEU A 181 -8.93 -17.56 -15.30
CA LEU A 181 -9.36 -16.27 -14.75
C LEU A 181 -8.93 -15.08 -15.60
N VAL A 182 -9.91 -14.26 -15.98
CA VAL A 182 -9.71 -13.00 -16.71
C VAL A 182 -8.89 -12.06 -15.81
N VAL A 183 -7.61 -11.86 -16.16
CA VAL A 183 -6.66 -11.02 -15.43
C VAL A 183 -7.19 -9.58 -15.34
N LEU A 184 -7.84 -9.24 -14.22
CA LEU A 184 -8.34 -7.89 -13.92
C LEU A 184 -7.69 -7.27 -12.67
N SER A 185 -6.83 -8.01 -11.96
CA SER A 185 -6.25 -7.58 -10.68
C SER A 185 -4.90 -6.84 -10.84
N SER A 186 -4.88 -5.57 -10.44
CA SER A 186 -3.70 -4.67 -10.57
C SER A 186 -2.77 -4.67 -9.36
N THR A 187 -3.21 -5.17 -8.20
CA THR A 187 -2.42 -5.13 -6.95
C THR A 187 -1.99 -6.54 -6.49
N ALA A 188 -0.92 -6.63 -5.70
CA ALA A 188 -0.41 -7.90 -5.19
C ALA A 188 -1.35 -8.56 -4.16
N GLU A 189 -2.08 -7.75 -3.37
CA GLU A 189 -3.06 -8.21 -2.38
C GLU A 189 -4.29 -8.85 -3.06
N ASP A 190 -4.80 -8.23 -4.13
CA ASP A 190 -5.92 -8.79 -4.90
C ASP A 190 -5.58 -10.17 -5.49
N ARG A 191 -4.31 -10.39 -5.86
CA ARG A 191 -3.83 -11.67 -6.41
C ARG A 191 -3.75 -12.78 -5.36
N GLU A 192 -3.32 -12.46 -4.13
CA GLU A 192 -3.29 -13.44 -3.04
C GLU A 192 -4.72 -13.90 -2.67
N ILE A 193 -5.69 -12.98 -2.67
CA ILE A 193 -7.11 -13.31 -2.44
C ILE A 193 -7.64 -14.23 -3.54
N GLU A 194 -7.32 -13.92 -4.80
CA GLU A 194 -7.75 -14.68 -5.98
C GLU A 194 -7.22 -16.13 -5.96
N VAL A 195 -5.96 -16.32 -5.56
CA VAL A 195 -5.36 -17.65 -5.36
C VAL A 195 -6.09 -18.42 -4.25
N ARG A 196 -6.39 -17.78 -3.11
CA ARG A 196 -7.13 -18.44 -2.01
C ARG A 196 -8.51 -18.92 -2.45
N ILE A 197 -9.24 -18.11 -3.21
CA ILE A 197 -10.54 -18.48 -3.77
C ILE A 197 -10.41 -19.71 -4.69
N SER A 198 -9.35 -19.79 -5.50
CA SER A 198 -9.14 -20.94 -6.38
C SER A 198 -8.87 -22.25 -5.61
N VAL A 199 -8.12 -22.17 -4.51
CA VAL A 199 -7.87 -23.31 -3.62
C VAL A 199 -9.17 -23.76 -2.95
N GLU A 200 -9.97 -22.83 -2.43
CA GLU A 200 -11.29 -23.14 -1.84
C GLU A 200 -12.21 -23.85 -2.85
N GLN A 201 -12.28 -23.36 -4.09
CA GLN A 201 -13.08 -23.98 -5.15
C GLN A 201 -12.60 -25.39 -5.52
N CYS A 202 -11.30 -25.63 -5.46
CA CYS A 202 -10.74 -26.95 -5.65
C CYS A 202 -11.10 -27.89 -4.51
N VAL A 203 -10.91 -27.44 -3.26
CA VAL A 203 -11.27 -28.19 -2.06
C VAL A 203 -12.74 -28.59 -2.11
N GLU A 204 -13.65 -27.67 -2.45
CA GLU A 204 -15.06 -28.00 -2.65
C GLU A 204 -15.31 -29.06 -3.72
N THR A 205 -14.54 -29.02 -4.82
CA THR A 205 -14.71 -29.96 -5.94
C THR A 205 -14.17 -31.34 -5.57
N LEU A 206 -13.03 -31.42 -4.88
CA LEU A 206 -12.45 -32.65 -4.37
C LEU A 206 -13.36 -33.30 -3.32
N CYS A 207 -13.85 -32.52 -2.34
CA CYS A 207 -14.80 -33.01 -1.34
C CYS A 207 -16.06 -33.59 -2.00
N LYS A 208 -16.60 -32.95 -3.05
CA LYS A 208 -17.74 -33.49 -3.81
C LYS A 208 -17.43 -34.84 -4.47
N TYR A 209 -16.24 -35.02 -5.05
CA TYR A 209 -15.86 -36.29 -5.63
C TYR A 209 -15.80 -37.41 -4.59
N LEU A 210 -15.17 -37.14 -3.43
CA LEU A 210 -15.04 -38.11 -2.35
C LEU A 210 -16.39 -38.40 -1.67
N GLU A 211 -17.19 -37.37 -1.40
CA GLU A 211 -18.53 -37.51 -0.80
C GLU A 211 -19.48 -38.29 -1.69
N ASN A 212 -19.45 -38.11 -3.01
CA ASN A 212 -20.31 -38.86 -3.92
C ASN A 212 -20.06 -40.37 -3.83
N ILE A 213 -18.79 -40.77 -3.67
CA ILE A 213 -18.37 -42.16 -3.49
C ILE A 213 -18.79 -42.67 -2.11
N LEU A 214 -18.54 -41.87 -1.06
CA LEU A 214 -18.92 -42.21 0.32
C LEU A 214 -20.43 -42.44 0.50
N HIS A 215 -21.27 -41.59 -0.11
CA HIS A 215 -22.72 -41.71 0.00
C HIS A 215 -23.31 -42.79 -0.91
N ASN A 216 -22.68 -43.08 -2.05
CA ASN A 216 -23.19 -44.01 -3.07
C ASN A 216 -22.11 -44.99 -3.57
N PRO A 217 -21.62 -45.91 -2.72
CA PRO A 217 -20.50 -46.80 -3.06
C PRO A 217 -20.83 -47.82 -4.17
N GLY A 218 -22.11 -48.08 -4.44
CA GLY A 218 -22.53 -48.99 -5.50
C GLY A 218 -22.71 -48.34 -6.88
N GLU A 219 -22.58 -47.01 -7.00
CA GLU A 219 -22.80 -46.30 -8.26
C GLU A 219 -21.49 -46.04 -9.03
N GLU A 220 -21.16 -46.92 -9.98
CA GLU A 220 -19.93 -46.85 -10.79
C GLU A 220 -19.73 -45.53 -11.55
N LYS A 221 -20.81 -44.76 -11.82
CA LYS A 221 -20.71 -43.44 -12.45
C LYS A 221 -19.85 -42.44 -11.63
N TYR A 222 -19.79 -42.61 -10.31
CA TYR A 222 -18.98 -41.77 -9.42
C TYR A 222 -17.55 -42.27 -9.27
N HIS A 223 -17.27 -43.49 -9.70
CA HIS A 223 -15.93 -44.07 -9.66
C HIS A 223 -15.06 -43.61 -10.83
N ARG A 224 -15.58 -42.79 -11.74
CA ARG A 224 -14.85 -42.32 -12.93
C ARG A 224 -14.92 -40.81 -13.05
N ILE A 225 -13.77 -40.14 -13.03
CA ILE A 225 -13.65 -38.71 -13.27
C ILE A 225 -12.96 -38.52 -14.63
N ARG A 226 -13.57 -37.78 -15.54
CA ARG A 226 -12.96 -37.48 -16.85
C ARG A 226 -12.00 -36.30 -16.73
N GLN A 227 -10.73 -36.48 -17.09
CA GLN A 227 -9.70 -35.44 -16.99
C GLN A 227 -9.94 -34.27 -17.96
N SER A 228 -10.65 -34.50 -19.07
CA SER A 228 -11.08 -33.44 -20.00
C SER A 228 -12.32 -32.64 -19.54
N ASN A 229 -12.88 -32.94 -18.36
CA ASN A 229 -13.97 -32.15 -17.81
C ASN A 229 -13.49 -30.73 -17.49
N ARG A 230 -14.23 -29.73 -17.97
CA ARG A 230 -13.95 -28.32 -17.72
C ARG A 230 -13.77 -27.99 -16.24
N VAL A 231 -14.60 -28.54 -15.36
CA VAL A 231 -14.51 -28.31 -13.90
C VAL A 231 -13.20 -28.87 -13.34
N PHE A 232 -12.79 -30.04 -13.81
CA PHE A 232 -11.54 -30.67 -13.41
C PHE A 232 -10.34 -29.86 -13.91
N GLN A 233 -10.34 -29.46 -15.18
CA GLN A 233 -9.24 -28.70 -15.80
C GLN A 233 -9.07 -27.28 -15.24
N GLU A 234 -10.17 -26.62 -14.88
CA GLU A 234 -10.11 -25.24 -14.35
C GLU A 234 -9.80 -25.22 -12.85
N ARG A 235 -10.31 -26.19 -12.07
CA ARG A 235 -10.25 -26.13 -10.60
C ARG A 235 -9.27 -27.10 -9.96
N VAL A 236 -9.12 -28.30 -10.51
CA VAL A 236 -8.38 -29.39 -9.83
C VAL A 236 -7.01 -29.62 -10.48
N ALA A 237 -6.95 -29.74 -11.80
CA ALA A 237 -5.74 -30.01 -12.56
C ALA A 237 -4.60 -28.96 -12.41
N PRO A 238 -4.86 -27.64 -12.29
CA PRO A 238 -3.79 -26.66 -12.25
C PRO A 238 -3.13 -26.54 -10.87
N LEU A 239 -3.77 -27.10 -9.83
CA LEU A 239 -3.30 -27.02 -8.45
C LEU A 239 -2.38 -28.20 -8.11
N GLU A 240 -1.31 -27.88 -7.40
CA GLU A 240 -0.31 -28.80 -6.90
C GLU A 240 -0.87 -29.61 -5.71
N GLY A 241 -0.50 -30.89 -5.64
CA GLY A 241 -0.96 -31.84 -4.61
C GLY A 241 -2.30 -32.52 -4.89
N THR A 242 -3.11 -32.05 -5.86
CA THR A 242 -4.44 -32.63 -6.13
C THR A 242 -4.38 -34.05 -6.68
N GLN A 243 -3.42 -34.34 -7.55
CA GLN A 243 -3.19 -35.68 -8.11
C GLN A 243 -2.74 -36.66 -7.03
N ASP A 244 -1.85 -36.23 -6.14
CA ASP A 244 -1.36 -37.06 -5.03
C ASP A 244 -2.47 -37.39 -4.04
N LEU A 245 -3.35 -36.42 -3.76
CA LEU A 245 -4.54 -36.63 -2.94
C LEU A 245 -5.51 -37.63 -3.58
N LEU A 246 -5.77 -37.50 -4.89
CA LEU A 246 -6.65 -38.42 -5.60
C LEU A 246 -6.07 -39.84 -5.62
N GLN A 247 -4.75 -39.98 -5.78
CA GLN A 247 -4.08 -41.27 -5.68
C GLN A 247 -4.17 -41.86 -4.27
N ALA A 248 -4.01 -41.05 -3.22
CA ALA A 248 -4.21 -41.49 -1.83
C ALA A 248 -5.66 -41.86 -1.52
N ALA A 249 -6.63 -41.22 -2.19
CA ALA A 249 -8.04 -41.55 -2.13
C ALA A 249 -8.43 -42.78 -2.98
N GLY A 250 -7.47 -43.47 -3.61
CA GLY A 250 -7.72 -44.70 -4.37
C GLY A 250 -8.03 -44.50 -5.85
N PHE A 251 -7.84 -43.30 -6.42
CA PHE A 251 -7.97 -43.06 -7.86
C PHE A 251 -6.68 -43.40 -8.62
N GLN A 252 -6.83 -43.87 -9.86
CA GLN A 252 -5.74 -44.08 -10.81
C GLN A 252 -5.97 -43.35 -12.11
N ALA A 253 -4.92 -42.76 -12.65
CA ALA A 253 -4.94 -42.27 -14.02
C ALA A 253 -4.92 -43.44 -15.01
N GLU A 254 -6.00 -43.58 -15.77
CA GLU A 254 -6.15 -44.46 -16.92
C GLU A 254 -6.52 -43.61 -18.13
N ASP A 255 -5.57 -43.39 -19.04
CA ASP A 255 -5.71 -42.52 -20.22
C ASP A 255 -6.32 -41.15 -19.88
N ASP A 256 -7.58 -40.95 -20.28
CA ASP A 256 -8.37 -39.72 -20.14
C ASP A 256 -9.24 -39.68 -18.86
N TYR A 257 -9.17 -40.73 -18.03
CA TYR A 257 -10.01 -40.90 -16.85
C TYR A 257 -9.18 -41.14 -15.59
N LEU A 258 -9.78 -40.78 -14.45
CA LEU A 258 -9.33 -41.18 -13.12
C LEU A 258 -10.35 -42.19 -12.59
N VAL A 259 -9.91 -43.42 -12.36
CA VAL A 259 -10.76 -44.53 -11.94
C VAL A 259 -10.51 -44.88 -10.48
N PHE A 260 -11.55 -44.89 -9.67
CA PHE A 260 -11.53 -45.26 -8.26
C PHE A 260 -11.48 -46.78 -8.09
N SER A 261 -10.67 -47.25 -7.14
CA SER A 261 -10.61 -48.66 -6.74
C SER A 261 -10.56 -48.79 -5.22
N GLU A 262 -11.56 -49.46 -4.65
CA GLU A 262 -11.70 -49.64 -3.20
C GLU A 262 -10.55 -50.47 -2.59
N GLU A 263 -9.99 -51.43 -3.35
CA GLU A 263 -8.88 -52.30 -2.92
C GLU A 263 -7.58 -51.54 -2.59
N ARG A 264 -7.47 -50.27 -3.01
CA ARG A 264 -6.29 -49.43 -2.78
C ARG A 264 -6.42 -48.50 -1.59
N LEU A 265 -7.58 -48.47 -0.94
CA LEU A 265 -7.73 -47.76 0.31
C LEU A 265 -6.96 -48.51 1.40
N GLN A 266 -6.09 -47.79 2.12
CA GLN A 266 -5.40 -48.36 3.27
C GLN A 266 -6.40 -48.66 4.41
N THR A 267 -7.40 -47.80 4.57
CA THR A 267 -8.49 -47.95 5.54
C THR A 267 -9.83 -47.54 4.91
N PRO A 268 -10.95 -48.16 5.31
CA PRO A 268 -12.28 -47.78 4.82
C PRO A 268 -12.64 -46.31 5.15
N ASP A 269 -12.07 -45.78 6.24
CA ASP A 269 -12.32 -44.41 6.70
C ASP A 269 -11.43 -43.36 6.01
N THR A 270 -10.48 -43.78 5.14
CA THR A 270 -9.52 -42.88 4.49
C THR A 270 -10.21 -41.73 3.76
N LEU A 271 -11.28 -42.02 3.01
CA LEU A 271 -12.03 -40.99 2.26
C LEU A 271 -12.65 -39.93 3.18
N GLN A 272 -13.17 -40.35 4.34
CA GLN A 272 -13.77 -39.45 5.32
C GLN A 272 -12.69 -38.59 5.99
N ILE A 273 -11.57 -39.21 6.39
CA ILE A 273 -10.41 -38.51 6.96
C ILE A 273 -9.89 -37.44 5.98
N LEU A 274 -9.77 -37.77 4.69
CA LEU A 274 -9.31 -36.82 3.67
C LEU A 274 -10.29 -35.66 3.46
N CYS A 275 -11.60 -35.91 3.46
CA CYS A 275 -12.62 -34.86 3.40
C CYS A 275 -12.54 -33.91 4.61
N ASP A 276 -12.42 -34.46 5.81
CA ASP A 276 -12.34 -33.67 7.04
C ASP A 276 -11.03 -32.87 7.08
N ALA A 277 -9.91 -33.48 6.68
CA ALA A 277 -8.62 -32.81 6.56
C ALA A 277 -8.66 -31.68 5.52
N LEU A 278 -9.25 -31.91 4.34
CA LEU A 278 -9.37 -30.89 3.29
C LEU A 278 -10.09 -29.62 3.76
N ARG A 279 -11.13 -29.78 4.59
CA ARG A 279 -11.94 -28.68 5.13
C ARG A 279 -11.30 -27.98 6.34
N SER A 280 -10.50 -28.70 7.13
CA SER A 280 -9.93 -28.21 8.39
C SER A 280 -8.46 -27.80 8.30
N ALA A 281 -7.74 -28.18 7.25
CA ALA A 281 -6.32 -27.90 7.11
C ALA A 281 -6.03 -26.39 7.04
N GLU A 282 -5.13 -25.95 7.90
CA GLU A 282 -4.57 -24.60 7.88
C GLU A 282 -3.24 -24.60 7.11
N PRO A 283 -3.02 -23.65 6.18
CA PRO A 283 -1.75 -23.57 5.45
C PRO A 283 -0.59 -23.26 6.41
N ILE A 284 0.60 -23.75 6.07
CA ILE A 284 1.81 -23.40 6.85
C ILE A 284 2.10 -21.91 6.67
N THR A 285 1.95 -21.16 7.76
CA THR A 285 2.24 -19.73 7.81
C THR A 285 3.72 -19.50 8.11
N LEU A 286 4.29 -18.50 7.43
CA LEU A 286 5.64 -18.03 7.72
C LEU A 286 5.52 -16.86 8.69
N GLU A 287 6.22 -16.97 9.82
CA GLU A 287 6.32 -15.87 10.77
C GLU A 287 7.44 -14.93 10.30
N LEU A 288 7.16 -13.63 10.34
CA LEU A 288 8.18 -12.63 10.07
C LEU A 288 9.25 -12.74 11.16
N ASP A 289 10.51 -12.89 10.76
CA ASP A 289 11.58 -12.71 11.73
C ASP A 289 11.84 -11.21 11.87
N HIS A 290 11.76 -10.73 13.12
CA HIS A 290 11.89 -9.31 13.40
C HIS A 290 13.33 -8.81 13.23
N ASN A 291 14.30 -9.70 12.94
CA ASN A 291 15.69 -9.36 12.68
C ASN A 291 16.25 -8.43 13.77
N LEU A 292 16.11 -8.86 15.02
CA LEU A 292 16.55 -8.12 16.20
C LEU A 292 18.02 -7.71 16.04
N GLN A 293 18.27 -6.41 15.99
CA GLN A 293 19.62 -5.85 15.95
C GLN A 293 19.80 -4.86 17.09
N VAL A 294 20.91 -4.98 17.82
CA VAL A 294 21.29 -4.02 18.85
C VAL A 294 22.42 -3.16 18.30
N LEU A 295 22.18 -1.85 18.22
CA LEU A 295 23.10 -0.88 17.65
C LEU A 295 23.55 0.12 18.71
N LEU A 296 24.85 0.44 18.71
CA LEU A 296 25.39 1.56 19.46
C LEU A 296 25.09 2.89 18.73
N PRO A 297 24.98 4.03 19.45
CA PRO A 297 24.79 5.35 18.84
C PRO A 297 25.77 5.68 17.71
N SER A 298 27.03 5.28 17.84
CA SER A 298 28.09 5.49 16.84
C SER A 298 27.84 4.69 15.56
N GLN A 299 27.34 3.47 15.69
CA GLN A 299 27.05 2.57 14.56
C GLN A 299 25.77 2.98 13.82
N ALA A 300 24.78 3.51 14.54
CA ALA A 300 23.57 4.06 13.94
C ALA A 300 23.84 5.37 13.14
N ALA A 301 24.90 6.10 13.50
CA ALA A 301 25.30 7.35 12.85
C ALA A 301 26.14 7.13 11.58
N SER A 302 27.07 6.17 11.58
CA SER A 302 27.95 5.88 10.42
C SER A 302 27.19 5.38 9.18
N ARG A 303 26.01 4.77 9.38
CA ARG A 303 25.12 4.31 8.31
C ARG A 303 24.41 5.44 7.54
N ARG A 304 24.79 6.71 7.78
CA ARG A 304 24.26 7.91 7.11
C ARG A 304 25.29 8.68 6.29
N GLU A 305 26.57 8.31 6.34
CA GLU A 305 27.59 9.02 5.58
C GLU A 305 27.60 8.53 4.13
N LEU A 306 27.14 9.40 3.23
CA LEU A 306 27.07 9.13 1.80
C LEU A 306 28.29 9.75 1.10
N PRO A 307 28.87 9.08 0.09
CA PRO A 307 29.99 9.63 -0.67
C PRO A 307 29.67 11.03 -1.23
N PRO A 308 30.63 11.97 -1.31
CA PRO A 308 30.38 13.33 -1.82
C PRO A 308 29.74 13.38 -3.21
N VAL A 309 30.00 12.37 -4.04
CA VAL A 309 29.41 12.20 -5.38
C VAL A 309 27.89 12.03 -5.35
N PHE A 310 27.34 11.48 -4.26
CA PHE A 310 25.88 11.39 -4.04
C PHE A 310 25.20 12.75 -4.01
N TYR A 311 25.90 13.81 -3.60
CA TYR A 311 25.36 15.17 -3.55
C TYR A 311 25.48 15.91 -4.89
N ASN A 312 26.11 15.30 -5.90
CA ASN A 312 26.22 15.87 -7.23
C ASN A 312 24.96 15.50 -8.03
N LEU A 313 24.15 16.51 -8.36
CA LEU A 313 22.94 16.33 -9.16
C LEU A 313 23.30 15.83 -10.56
N THR A 314 22.78 14.66 -10.92
CA THR A 314 22.94 14.12 -12.27
C THR A 314 21.95 14.78 -13.25
N PRO A 315 22.26 14.86 -14.54
CA PRO A 315 21.34 15.42 -15.54
C PRO A 315 20.04 14.61 -15.68
N GLU A 316 20.05 13.33 -15.30
CA GLU A 316 18.84 12.48 -15.25
C GLU A 316 17.94 12.82 -14.07
N GLU A 317 18.52 13.10 -12.89
CA GLU A 317 17.78 13.57 -11.71
C GLU A 317 17.18 14.96 -11.95
N ILE A 318 17.90 15.87 -12.61
CA ILE A 318 17.38 17.21 -12.99
C ILE A 318 16.15 17.07 -13.91
N LYS A 319 16.22 16.19 -14.92
CA LYS A 319 15.08 15.93 -15.81
C LYS A 319 13.91 15.30 -15.07
N ARG A 320 14.16 14.35 -14.17
CA ARG A 320 13.13 13.71 -13.34
C ARG A 320 12.51 14.71 -12.35
N GLU A 321 13.28 15.63 -11.79
CA GLU A 321 12.77 16.68 -10.90
C GLU A 321 11.91 17.69 -11.66
N GLN A 322 12.33 18.11 -12.86
CA GLN A 322 11.50 18.94 -13.74
C GLN A 322 10.19 18.23 -14.12
N GLN A 323 10.25 16.93 -14.41
CA GLN A 323 9.06 16.14 -14.71
C GLN A 323 8.15 16.02 -13.49
N ASN A 324 8.68 15.67 -12.30
CA ASN A 324 7.92 15.63 -11.06
C ASN A 324 7.30 16.99 -10.72
N ARG A 325 8.03 18.09 -10.91
CA ARG A 325 7.52 19.45 -10.69
C ARG A 325 6.39 19.78 -11.67
N SER A 326 6.50 19.35 -12.93
CA SER A 326 5.42 19.48 -13.89
C SER A 326 4.18 18.64 -13.53
N GLU A 327 4.37 17.40 -13.05
CA GLU A 327 3.29 16.53 -12.60
C GLU A 327 2.63 17.03 -11.32
N ILE A 328 3.39 17.57 -10.36
CA ILE A 328 2.88 18.21 -9.13
C ILE A 328 2.04 19.45 -9.49
N LEU A 329 2.52 20.25 -10.45
CA LEU A 329 1.76 21.40 -10.94
C LEU A 329 0.48 20.94 -11.64
N GLU A 330 0.53 19.95 -12.52
CA GLU A 330 -0.68 19.39 -13.14
C GLU A 330 -1.65 18.79 -12.11
N LYS A 331 -1.15 18.07 -11.10
CA LYS A 331 -1.93 17.52 -9.99
C LYS A 331 -2.56 18.60 -9.11
N SER A 332 -1.88 19.73 -8.90
CA SER A 332 -2.41 20.85 -8.10
C SER A 332 -3.38 21.74 -8.90
N LEU A 333 -3.21 21.81 -10.22
CA LEU A 333 -4.09 22.53 -11.13
C LEU A 333 -5.40 21.79 -11.44
N MET A 334 -5.43 20.46 -11.26
CA MET A 334 -6.63 19.65 -11.47
C MET A 334 -7.50 19.59 -10.21
N LEU A 335 -8.79 19.90 -10.36
CA LEU A 335 -9.77 19.74 -9.28
C LEU A 335 -9.92 18.26 -8.94
N ARG A 336 -9.29 17.84 -7.83
CA ARG A 336 -9.41 16.49 -7.30
C ARG A 336 -10.62 16.36 -6.40
N THR A 337 -11.45 15.36 -6.71
CA THR A 337 -12.55 14.95 -5.83
C THR A 337 -11.98 14.40 -4.52
N LYS A 338 -12.76 14.45 -3.44
CA LYS A 338 -12.39 13.87 -2.14
C LYS A 338 -11.91 12.41 -2.29
N ALA A 339 -12.62 11.63 -3.11
CA ALA A 339 -12.27 10.25 -3.43
C ALA A 339 -10.92 10.08 -4.15
N MET A 340 -10.49 11.05 -4.97
CA MET A 340 -9.17 10.99 -5.61
C MET A 340 -8.03 11.28 -4.64
N ARG A 341 -8.23 12.16 -3.65
CA ARG A 341 -7.22 12.46 -2.62
C ARG A 341 -7.07 11.30 -1.65
N GLU A 342 -8.18 10.79 -1.13
CA GLU A 342 -8.18 9.64 -0.21
C GLU A 342 -7.56 8.40 -0.88
N LYS A 343 -7.85 8.17 -2.17
CA LYS A 343 -7.25 7.04 -2.92
C LYS A 343 -5.75 7.21 -3.17
N GLU A 344 -5.24 8.43 -3.35
CA GLU A 344 -3.81 8.67 -3.53
C GLU A 344 -3.04 8.59 -2.21
N GLU A 345 -3.59 9.15 -1.13
CA GLU A 345 -3.05 8.98 0.22
C GLU A 345 -3.00 7.49 0.58
N LEU A 346 -4.06 6.72 0.32
CA LEU A 346 -4.03 5.25 0.51
C LEU A 346 -2.96 4.56 -0.34
N ARG A 347 -2.69 5.04 -1.56
CA ARG A 347 -1.64 4.47 -2.42
C ARG A 347 -0.25 4.79 -1.89
N GLU A 348 -0.03 5.99 -1.37
CA GLU A 348 1.24 6.36 -0.72
C GLU A 348 1.45 5.58 0.58
N MET A 349 0.39 5.34 1.36
CA MET A 349 0.46 4.52 2.58
C MET A 349 0.69 3.02 2.26
N ARG A 350 0.20 2.52 1.11
CA ARG A 350 0.45 1.16 0.61
C ARG A 350 1.80 0.99 -0.09
N LYS A 351 2.64 2.04 -0.15
CA LYS A 351 3.94 1.99 -0.81
C LYS A 351 4.92 1.04 -0.11
N TYR A 352 4.68 0.75 1.17
CA TYR A 352 5.56 -0.06 2.00
C TYR A 352 4.82 -1.28 2.52
N ARG A 353 5.46 -2.46 2.44
CA ARG A 353 4.94 -3.70 3.01
C ARG A 353 5.49 -3.99 4.41
N TYR A 354 6.66 -3.43 4.72
CA TYR A 354 7.35 -3.57 6.00
C TYR A 354 7.73 -2.21 6.56
N ALA A 355 7.80 -2.13 7.88
CA ALA A 355 8.21 -0.97 8.64
C ALA A 355 9.40 -1.32 9.54
N LEU A 356 10.36 -0.41 9.64
CA LEU A 356 11.52 -0.52 10.52
C LEU A 356 11.27 0.27 11.79
N ILE A 357 11.22 -0.40 12.94
CA ILE A 357 11.05 0.26 14.23
C ILE A 357 12.39 0.22 14.98
N ARG A 358 12.84 1.39 15.42
CA ARG A 358 14.04 1.55 16.26
C ARG A 358 13.63 2.08 17.62
N VAL A 359 13.95 1.39 18.68
CA VAL A 359 13.65 1.80 20.05
C VAL A 359 14.93 2.26 20.72
N ARG A 360 14.97 3.54 21.11
CA ARG A 360 16.08 4.16 21.81
C ARG A 360 15.86 4.03 23.30
N PHE A 361 16.81 3.38 23.97
CA PHE A 361 16.85 3.26 25.42
C PHE A 361 17.55 4.45 26.08
N PRO A 362 17.30 4.72 27.38
CA PRO A 362 17.95 5.80 28.13
C PRO A 362 19.47 5.67 28.24
N ASP A 363 20.00 4.44 28.19
CA ASP A 363 21.43 4.13 28.13
C ASP A 363 22.08 4.47 26.77
N GLY A 364 21.27 4.90 25.80
CA GLY A 364 21.70 5.26 24.45
C GLY A 364 21.64 4.10 23.46
N ILE A 365 21.33 2.87 23.89
CA ILE A 365 21.26 1.71 23.00
C ILE A 365 20.04 1.83 22.08
N LEU A 366 20.20 1.42 20.83
CA LEU A 366 19.13 1.37 19.84
C LEU A 366 18.82 -0.09 19.50
N LEU A 367 17.59 -0.52 19.83
CA LEU A 367 17.06 -1.81 19.41
C LEU A 367 16.32 -1.64 18.09
N GLN A 368 16.69 -2.38 17.06
CA GLN A 368 16.05 -2.35 15.75
C GLN A 368 15.27 -3.64 15.51
N GLY A 369 14.05 -3.50 15.02
CA GLY A 369 13.20 -4.61 14.56
C GLY A 369 12.47 -4.28 13.27
N THR A 370 12.25 -5.29 12.45
CA THR A 370 11.49 -5.22 11.19
C THR A 370 10.10 -5.80 11.42
N PHE A 371 9.06 -5.06 11.07
CA PHE A 371 7.66 -5.42 11.32
C PHE A 371 6.85 -5.30 10.02
N SER A 372 5.76 -6.04 9.90
CA SER A 372 4.78 -5.80 8.83
C SER A 372 4.06 -4.49 9.07
N VAL A 373 3.73 -3.78 8.00
CA VAL A 373 3.01 -2.50 8.07
C VAL A 373 1.62 -2.66 8.70
N TYR A 374 1.01 -3.84 8.56
CA TYR A 374 -0.31 -4.18 9.12
C TYR A 374 -0.24 -4.91 10.47
N GLU A 375 0.95 -5.09 11.05
CA GLU A 375 1.05 -5.62 12.41
C GLU A 375 0.49 -4.60 13.41
N LYS A 376 -0.07 -5.14 14.49
CA LYS A 376 -0.55 -4.37 15.62
C LYS A 376 0.62 -3.85 16.45
N PHE A 377 0.42 -2.70 17.10
CA PHE A 377 1.40 -2.18 18.03
C PHE A 377 1.69 -3.14 19.20
N GLU A 378 0.71 -3.96 19.58
CA GLU A 378 0.88 -5.05 20.55
C GLU A 378 2.05 -5.99 20.20
N ALA A 379 2.27 -6.30 18.92
CA ALA A 379 3.38 -7.16 18.49
C ALA A 379 4.74 -6.50 18.76
N VAL A 380 4.84 -5.19 18.54
CA VAL A 380 6.05 -4.40 18.87
C VAL A 380 6.27 -4.35 20.38
N ALA A 381 5.19 -4.17 21.16
CA ALA A 381 5.26 -4.15 22.61
C ALA A 381 5.68 -5.52 23.19
N SER A 382 5.12 -6.62 22.68
CA SER A 382 5.49 -7.99 23.09
C SER A 382 6.92 -8.32 22.70
N PHE A 383 7.36 -7.96 21.48
CA PHE A 383 8.75 -8.07 21.06
C PHE A 383 9.70 -7.33 22.01
N LEU A 384 9.32 -6.13 22.46
CA LEU A 384 10.12 -5.41 23.46
C LEU A 384 10.12 -6.11 24.80
N ARG A 385 8.97 -6.55 25.32
CA ARG A 385 8.88 -7.29 26.59
C ARG A 385 9.81 -8.50 26.61
N GLU A 386 9.84 -9.29 25.53
CA GLU A 386 10.72 -10.46 25.42
C GLU A 386 12.22 -10.11 25.48
N THR A 387 12.60 -8.89 25.09
CA THR A 387 14.00 -8.42 25.07
C THR A 387 14.44 -7.74 26.37
N LEU A 388 13.49 -7.33 27.22
CA LEU A 388 13.75 -6.62 28.48
C LEU A 388 14.14 -7.58 29.60
N VAL A 389 14.97 -7.11 30.55
CA VAL A 389 15.29 -7.89 31.76
C VAL A 389 14.07 -8.06 32.67
N GLU A 390 13.26 -7.00 32.79
CA GLU A 390 12.03 -6.96 33.59
C GLU A 390 10.81 -7.06 32.66
N GLU A 391 10.35 -8.28 32.36
CA GLU A 391 9.23 -8.53 31.41
C GLU A 391 7.88 -7.98 31.91
N ASP A 392 7.65 -8.04 33.23
CA ASP A 392 6.37 -7.69 33.86
C ASP A 392 6.17 -6.20 34.11
N ARG A 393 7.18 -5.37 33.83
CA ARG A 393 7.14 -3.95 34.17
C ARG A 393 6.52 -3.12 33.04
N SER A 394 5.62 -2.21 33.40
CA SER A 394 5.00 -1.29 32.45
C SER A 394 6.00 -0.26 31.93
N PHE A 395 6.00 -0.09 30.61
CA PHE A 395 6.77 0.94 29.91
C PHE A 395 5.88 1.67 28.92
N VAL A 396 6.36 2.84 28.49
CA VAL A 396 5.71 3.69 27.48
C VAL A 396 6.73 4.04 26.41
N LEU A 397 6.31 3.94 25.16
CA LEU A 397 7.12 4.36 24.01
C LEU A 397 6.67 5.74 23.54
N THR A 398 7.61 6.65 23.38
CA THR A 398 7.30 8.01 22.91
C THR A 398 7.83 8.21 21.51
N THR A 399 7.00 8.69 20.59
CA THR A 399 7.45 9.07 19.25
C THR A 399 8.33 10.33 19.32
N PRO A 400 9.11 10.66 18.28
CA PRO A 400 9.89 11.89 18.25
C PRO A 400 9.01 13.14 18.25
N THR A 401 7.73 12.99 17.87
CA THR A 401 6.71 14.04 17.91
C THR A 401 6.10 14.25 19.30
N GLY A 402 6.48 13.44 20.30
CA GLY A 402 5.98 13.53 21.67
C GLY A 402 4.67 12.77 21.92
N HIS A 403 4.20 11.97 20.95
CA HIS A 403 3.04 11.10 21.14
C HIS A 403 3.45 9.90 22.01
N ARG A 404 2.73 9.69 23.12
CA ARG A 404 2.95 8.54 24.00
C ARG A 404 2.12 7.37 23.47
N LEU A 405 2.77 6.25 23.22
CA LEU A 405 2.18 4.98 22.80
C LEU A 405 2.21 4.06 24.02
N GLY A 406 1.04 3.77 24.55
CA GLY A 406 0.79 2.88 25.66
C GLY A 406 -0.24 1.80 25.27
N PRO A 407 -0.89 1.17 26.27
CA PRO A 407 -1.78 0.03 26.04
C PRO A 407 -3.07 0.39 25.29
N GLU A 408 -3.43 1.67 25.21
CA GLU A 408 -4.61 2.13 24.45
C GLU A 408 -4.41 2.01 22.93
N GLU A 409 -3.16 2.10 22.45
CA GLU A 409 -2.82 2.00 21.04
C GLU A 409 -2.49 0.57 20.57
N ASP A 410 -2.43 -0.42 21.47
CA ASP A 410 -2.05 -1.82 21.18
C ASP A 410 -2.88 -2.45 20.05
N SER A 411 -4.15 -2.05 19.93
CA SER A 411 -5.07 -2.56 18.90
C SER A 411 -4.88 -1.92 17.52
N GLN A 412 -4.15 -0.79 17.42
CA GLN A 412 -3.96 -0.05 16.17
C GLN A 412 -2.80 -0.63 15.36
N THR A 413 -2.87 -0.50 14.03
CA THR A 413 -1.79 -0.95 13.15
C THR A 413 -0.66 0.08 13.04
N LEU A 414 0.53 -0.34 12.63
CA LEU A 414 1.66 0.57 12.42
C LEU A 414 1.37 1.63 11.35
N VAL A 415 0.55 1.33 10.33
CA VAL A 415 0.04 2.32 9.36
C VAL A 415 -0.74 3.41 10.06
N ASP A 416 -1.70 3.02 10.89
CA ASP A 416 -2.65 3.93 11.53
C ASP A 416 -1.91 4.89 12.47
N LEU A 417 -0.91 4.36 13.17
CA LEU A 417 -0.01 5.11 14.04
C LEU A 417 1.05 5.93 13.28
N ARG A 418 1.07 5.86 11.94
CA ARG A 418 2.06 6.52 11.06
C ARG A 418 3.51 6.17 11.41
N LEU A 419 3.75 4.94 11.83
CA LEU A 419 5.08 4.44 12.17
C LEU A 419 5.86 3.88 10.96
N VAL A 420 5.37 4.15 9.74
CA VAL A 420 5.87 3.62 8.46
C VAL A 420 6.58 4.72 7.67
N PRO A 421 7.64 4.42 6.89
CA PRO A 421 8.33 3.13 6.74
C PRO A 421 9.44 2.89 7.77
N ALA A 422 9.94 3.93 8.43
CA ALA A 422 10.97 3.80 9.45
C ALA A 422 10.75 4.82 10.57
N SER A 423 10.64 4.33 11.80
CA SER A 423 10.33 5.16 12.96
C SER A 423 11.29 4.90 14.11
N VAL A 424 11.63 5.97 14.83
CA VAL A 424 12.43 5.89 16.05
C VAL A 424 11.52 6.19 17.24
N LEU A 425 11.38 5.25 18.15
CA LEU A 425 10.64 5.39 19.40
C LEU A 425 11.61 5.55 20.56
N ILE A 426 11.20 6.25 21.61
CA ILE A 426 11.99 6.48 22.82
C ILE A 426 11.36 5.68 23.95
N PHE A 427 12.14 4.81 24.57
CA PHE A 427 11.70 3.96 25.67
C PHE A 427 11.74 4.72 27.01
N SER A 428 10.70 4.54 27.82
CA SER A 428 10.63 5.06 29.19
C SER A 428 9.83 4.11 30.08
N TRP A 429 10.28 3.90 31.31
CA TRP A 429 9.51 3.14 32.31
C TRP A 429 8.34 3.96 32.86
N ASP A 430 7.23 3.28 33.16
CA ASP A 430 6.07 3.87 33.82
C ASP A 430 5.69 3.05 35.06
N PRO A 431 5.77 3.56 36.29
CA PRO A 431 6.27 4.89 36.66
C PRO A 431 7.78 5.05 36.41
N PRO A 432 8.24 6.30 36.14
CA PRO A 432 9.64 6.58 35.90
C PRO A 432 10.49 6.25 37.12
N LEU A 433 11.68 5.70 36.89
CA LEU A 433 12.63 5.33 37.93
C LEU A 433 13.00 6.54 38.79
N VAL A 434 12.89 6.39 40.11
CA VAL A 434 13.16 7.44 41.10
C VAL A 434 14.66 7.49 41.48
N SER A 435 15.50 6.62 40.91
CA SER A 435 16.90 6.45 41.33
C SER A 435 17.85 6.41 40.14
N ALA A 436 18.82 7.33 40.13
CA ALA A 436 19.86 7.49 39.13
C ALA A 436 21.04 6.52 39.36
N ASP A 437 20.77 5.23 39.49
CA ASP A 437 21.85 4.23 39.53
C ASP A 437 22.34 3.97 38.11
N LYS A 438 23.61 4.33 37.88
CA LYS A 438 24.26 4.48 36.58
C LYS A 438 24.53 3.18 35.81
N GLN A 439 23.88 2.07 36.17
CA GLN A 439 24.14 0.75 35.60
C GLN A 439 22.91 -0.14 35.61
N GLN A 440 21.76 0.41 35.22
CA GLN A 440 20.58 -0.40 34.98
C GLN A 440 20.63 -0.97 33.56
N LEU A 441 20.76 -2.29 33.46
CA LEU A 441 20.65 -3.03 32.21
C LEU A 441 19.16 -3.11 31.85
N TYR A 442 18.77 -2.47 30.75
CA TYR A 442 17.39 -2.53 30.25
C TYR A 442 17.14 -3.83 29.46
N LEU A 443 18.12 -4.22 28.64
CA LEU A 443 18.07 -5.38 27.76
C LEU A 443 18.70 -6.62 28.40
N LYS A 444 18.16 -7.80 28.07
CA LYS A 444 18.72 -9.09 28.52
C LYS A 444 20.18 -9.24 28.07
N PRO A 445 21.04 -9.90 28.87
CA PRO A 445 22.44 -10.15 28.50
C PRO A 445 22.60 -10.89 27.17
N GLU A 446 21.69 -11.81 26.84
CA GLU A 446 21.69 -12.55 25.57
C GLU A 446 21.49 -11.63 24.36
N VAL A 447 20.60 -10.64 24.50
CA VAL A 447 20.35 -9.62 23.47
C VAL A 447 21.53 -8.65 23.38
N MET A 448 22.15 -8.31 24.51
CA MET A 448 23.35 -7.49 24.56
C MET A 448 24.57 -8.15 23.89
N ILE A 449 24.64 -9.48 23.81
CA ILE A 449 25.71 -10.19 23.08
C ILE A 449 25.55 -10.01 21.56
N LEU A 450 24.33 -9.78 21.08
CA LEU A 450 24.02 -9.48 19.67
C LEU A 450 24.37 -8.02 19.28
N VAL A 451 24.97 -7.24 20.19
CA VAL A 451 25.61 -5.98 19.82
C VAL A 451 26.66 -6.31 18.76
N GLN A 452 26.39 -5.89 17.54
CA GLN A 452 27.30 -6.13 16.43
C GLN A 452 28.60 -5.37 16.72
N ASN A 453 29.62 -6.10 17.17
CA ASN A 453 30.99 -5.62 17.09
C ASN A 453 31.38 -5.72 15.61
N LEU A 454 31.35 -4.58 14.92
CA LEU A 454 32.00 -4.41 13.62
C LEU A 454 33.49 -4.17 13.84
#